data_AF-A0A4Q3URZ3-F1
#
_entry.id   AF-A0A4Q3URZ3-F1
#
_cell.length_a   1.000
_cell.length_b   1.000
_cell.length_c   1.000
_cell.angle_alpha   90.00
_cell.angle_beta   90.00
_cell.angle_gamma   90.00
#
_symmetry.space_group_name_H-M   'P 1'
#
loop_
_entity.id
_entity.type
_entity.pdbx_description
1 polymer ?
#
loop_
_entity_poly.entity_id
_entity_poly.type
_entity_poly.pdbx_seq_one_letter_code
_entity_poly.pdbx_strand_id
1 'polypeptide(L)'
;TLIEKENTALLFANSSSSLDTDITYQSSISNKENYFPSPAVFVYTLPNICLGEISIRHQLKTENSFFIFGAFNPEFMLGYAQNLLQTQKAEHVLCGWTELLGEQYKAFLYVVSKNGNLPHNIENIKALYQN
;
A
#
# COMPACT_ATOMS: atom_id res chain seq x y z
N THR A 1 0.99 14.62 17.51
CA THR A 1 2.46 14.52 17.52
C THR A 1 2.92 14.46 16.08
N LEU A 2 3.85 15.31 15.66
CA LEU A 2 4.48 15.21 14.34
C LEU A 2 5.29 13.91 14.33
N ILE A 3 4.83 12.92 13.58
CA ILE A 3 5.59 11.68 13.36
C ILE A 3 6.85 12.08 12.62
N GLU A 4 8.03 11.77 13.16
CA GLU A 4 9.28 11.87 12.40
C GLU A 4 9.18 10.87 11.24
N LYS A 5 8.89 11.42 10.05
CA LYS A 5 8.53 10.61 8.88
C LYS A 5 9.68 9.70 8.46
N GLU A 6 10.92 10.12 8.69
CA GLU A 6 12.15 9.48 8.19
C GLU A 6 12.30 8.00 8.58
N ASN A 7 11.66 7.56 9.67
CA ASN A 7 11.69 6.17 10.16
C ASN A 7 10.36 5.40 10.01
N THR A 8 9.56 5.74 8.98
CA THR A 8 8.24 5.11 8.72
C THR A 8 8.30 4.11 7.56
N ALA A 9 8.22 2.81 7.83
CA ALA A 9 8.06 1.79 6.80
C ALA A 9 6.65 1.81 6.19
N LEU A 10 6.53 1.42 4.93
CA LEU A 10 5.25 1.28 4.23
C LEU A 10 4.90 -0.21 4.05
N LEU A 11 3.72 -0.61 4.51
CA LEU A 11 3.18 -1.96 4.37
C LEU A 11 1.79 -1.89 3.75
N PHE A 12 1.69 -2.08 2.44
CA PHE A 12 0.42 -1.96 1.73
C PHE A 12 0.01 -3.30 1.13
N ALA A 13 -1.28 -3.48 0.94
CA ALA A 13 -1.81 -4.62 0.22
C ALA A 13 -3.11 -4.27 -0.51
N ASN A 14 -3.46 -5.07 -1.52
CA ASN A 14 -4.76 -5.03 -2.15
C ASN A 14 -5.10 -6.38 -2.81
N SER A 15 -6.27 -6.46 -3.44
CA SER A 15 -6.74 -7.62 -4.19
C SER A 15 -6.40 -7.51 -5.67
N SER A 16 -6.66 -6.36 -6.29
CA SER A 16 -6.58 -6.26 -7.75
C SER A 16 -5.22 -5.84 -8.28
N SER A 17 -4.17 -5.70 -7.45
CA SER A 17 -2.88 -5.16 -7.89
C SER A 17 -3.07 -3.80 -8.57
N SER A 18 -2.57 -3.63 -9.79
CA SER A 18 -2.84 -2.48 -10.68
C SER A 18 -3.74 -2.86 -11.85
N LEU A 19 -4.62 -3.87 -11.71
CA LEU A 19 -5.41 -4.43 -12.82
C LEU A 19 -6.21 -3.38 -13.59
N ASP A 20 -6.76 -2.38 -12.91
CA ASP A 20 -7.49 -1.29 -13.57
C ASP A 20 -6.61 -0.52 -14.57
N THR A 21 -5.40 -0.17 -14.12
CA THR A 21 -4.37 0.44 -14.96
C THR A 21 -3.93 -0.52 -16.06
N ASP A 22 -3.79 -1.82 -15.77
CA ASP A 22 -3.39 -2.84 -16.75
C ASP A 22 -4.41 -2.93 -17.90
N ILE A 23 -5.71 -2.93 -17.60
CA ILE A 23 -6.80 -2.93 -18.58
C ILE A 23 -6.74 -1.67 -19.45
N THR A 24 -6.54 -0.52 -18.81
CA THR A 24 -6.44 0.77 -19.51
C THR A 24 -5.22 0.81 -20.42
N TYR A 25 -4.07 0.35 -19.94
CA TYR A 25 -2.83 0.28 -20.71
C TYR A 25 -2.96 -0.73 -21.87
N GLN A 26 -3.52 -1.91 -21.63
CA GLN A 26 -3.79 -2.92 -22.67
C GLN A 26 -4.72 -2.39 -23.77
N SER A 27 -5.71 -1.58 -23.41
CA SER A 27 -6.61 -0.93 -24.39
C SER A 27 -5.86 0.05 -25.28
N SER A 28 -4.88 0.79 -24.73
CA SER A 28 -4.05 1.73 -25.48
C SER A 28 -3.13 1.07 -26.50
N ILE A 29 -2.66 -0.16 -26.25
CA ILE A 29 -1.81 -0.91 -27.19
C ILE A 29 -2.61 -1.67 -28.25
N SER A 30 -3.85 -2.08 -27.92
CA SER A 30 -4.70 -2.85 -28.84
C SER A 30 -5.27 -1.99 -29.97
N ASN A 31 -5.35 -0.67 -29.79
CA ASN A 31 -5.83 0.26 -30.80
C ASN A 31 -4.72 0.61 -31.81
N LYS A 32 -4.64 -0.13 -32.92
CA LYS A 32 -3.65 0.09 -33.98
C LYS A 32 -3.75 1.45 -34.68
N GLU A 33 -4.93 2.08 -34.66
CA GLU A 33 -5.15 3.41 -35.26
C GLU A 33 -4.76 4.55 -34.30
N ASN A 34 -4.75 4.29 -32.98
CA ASN A 34 -4.36 5.24 -31.92
C ASN A 34 -3.33 4.61 -30.97
N TYR A 35 -2.22 4.10 -31.52
CA TYR A 35 -1.17 3.44 -30.75
C TYR A 35 -0.26 4.46 -30.04
N PHE A 36 -0.55 4.74 -28.77
CA PHE A 36 0.22 5.68 -27.93
C PHE A 36 0.55 5.13 -26.53
N PRO A 37 1.15 3.93 -26.38
CA PRO A 37 1.61 3.49 -25.07
C PRO A 37 2.76 4.37 -24.56
N SER A 38 2.53 5.08 -23.46
CA SER A 38 3.58 5.87 -22.80
C SER A 38 4.36 4.99 -21.82
N PRO A 39 5.71 4.92 -21.93
CA PRO A 39 6.53 4.24 -20.93
C PRO A 39 6.35 4.78 -19.50
N ALA A 40 5.98 6.06 -19.36
CA ALA A 40 5.69 6.66 -18.07
C ALA A 40 4.33 6.21 -17.48
N VAL A 41 3.42 5.71 -18.31
CA VAL A 41 2.16 5.10 -17.85
C VAL A 41 2.34 3.63 -17.52
N PHE A 42 3.25 2.94 -18.22
CA PHE A 42 3.58 1.53 -17.94
C PHE A 42 3.98 1.30 -16.48
N VAL A 43 4.76 2.19 -15.85
CA VAL A 43 5.16 1.98 -14.45
C VAL A 43 3.98 1.96 -13.47
N TYR A 44 2.82 2.50 -13.86
CA TYR A 44 1.59 2.44 -13.06
C TYR A 44 0.88 1.07 -13.10
N THR A 45 1.29 0.17 -13.99
CA THR A 45 0.89 -1.24 -13.98
C THR A 45 1.55 -2.04 -12.86
N LEU A 46 2.48 -1.42 -12.11
CA LEU A 46 3.13 -2.05 -10.97
C LEU A 46 2.48 -1.57 -9.67
N PRO A 47 1.96 -2.47 -8.81
CA PRO A 47 1.20 -2.06 -7.62
C PRO A 47 2.07 -1.33 -6.58
N ASN A 48 3.37 -1.62 -6.55
CA ASN A 48 4.31 -1.01 -5.62
C ASN A 48 4.72 0.42 -5.99
N ILE A 49 4.37 0.93 -7.18
CA ILE A 49 4.75 2.28 -7.62
C ILE A 49 4.26 3.36 -6.65
N CYS A 50 3.07 3.16 -6.07
CA CYS A 50 2.48 4.09 -5.11
C CYS A 50 3.37 4.27 -3.87
N LEU A 51 4.01 3.18 -3.40
CA LEU A 51 4.95 3.23 -2.28
C LEU A 51 6.21 4.00 -2.65
N GLY A 52 6.68 3.84 -3.89
CA GLY A 52 7.79 4.61 -4.44
C GLY A 52 7.49 6.11 -4.43
N GLU A 53 6.30 6.52 -4.91
CA GLU A 53 5.88 7.92 -4.91
C GLU A 53 5.75 8.50 -3.49
N ILE A 54 5.13 7.76 -2.57
CA ILE A 54 5.02 8.16 -1.15
C ILE A 54 6.41 8.33 -0.56
N SER A 55 7.32 7.39 -0.82
CA SER A 55 8.69 7.42 -0.31
C SER A 55 9.49 8.60 -0.85
N ILE A 56 9.41 8.88 -2.16
CA ILE A 56 10.07 10.04 -2.77
C ILE A 56 9.51 11.34 -2.19
N ARG A 57 8.18 11.48 -2.15
CA ARG A 57 7.50 12.69 -1.66
C ARG A 57 7.84 12.99 -0.20
N HIS A 58 7.96 11.95 0.63
CA HIS A 58 8.20 12.09 2.06
C HIS A 58 9.64 11.76 2.49
N GLN A 59 10.54 11.55 1.53
CA GLN A 59 11.95 11.20 1.75
C GLN A 59 12.15 9.98 2.68
N LEU A 60 11.23 9.01 2.59
CA LEU A 60 11.30 7.77 3.36
C LEU A 60 12.40 6.88 2.78
N LYS A 61 13.32 6.43 3.63
CA LYS A 61 14.44 5.54 3.26
C LYS A 61 14.33 4.15 3.91
N THR A 62 13.20 3.90 4.57
CA THR A 62 12.84 2.66 5.24
C THR A 62 12.23 1.65 4.26
N GLU A 63 11.93 0.46 4.77
CA GLU A 63 11.31 -0.62 4.01
C GLU A 63 9.96 -0.24 3.37
N ASN A 64 9.76 -0.71 2.15
CA ASN A 64 8.52 -0.58 1.39
C ASN A 64 8.09 -1.95 0.90
N SER A 65 6.89 -2.38 1.27
CA SER A 65 6.37 -3.69 0.90
C SER A 65 4.92 -3.60 0.46
N PHE A 66 4.64 -4.13 -0.74
CA PHE A 66 3.31 -4.24 -1.29
C PHE A 66 2.95 -5.71 -1.51
N PHE A 67 1.81 -6.15 -0.99
CA PHE A 67 1.36 -7.54 -1.07
C PHE A 67 0.02 -7.66 -1.79
N ILE A 68 -0.21 -8.79 -2.46
CA ILE A 68 -1.47 -9.09 -3.13
C ILE A 68 -2.17 -10.23 -2.37
N PHE A 69 -3.40 -10.00 -1.95
CA PHE A 69 -4.24 -10.98 -1.26
C PHE A 69 -5.66 -10.94 -1.79
N GLY A 70 -6.35 -12.07 -1.89
CA GLY A 70 -7.75 -12.09 -2.35
C GLY A 70 -8.74 -11.34 -1.42
N ALA A 71 -8.34 -11.04 -0.18
CA ALA A 71 -9.09 -10.22 0.77
C ALA A 71 -8.16 -9.61 1.81
N PHE A 72 -8.63 -8.59 2.54
CA PHE A 72 -7.88 -7.99 3.63
C PHE A 72 -7.52 -9.04 4.69
N ASN A 73 -6.24 -9.16 4.99
CA ASN A 73 -5.68 -10.17 5.89
C ASN A 73 -5.08 -9.52 7.14
N PRO A 74 -5.88 -9.25 8.19
CA PRO A 74 -5.42 -8.54 9.38
C PRO A 74 -4.33 -9.32 10.14
N GLU A 75 -4.35 -10.65 10.09
CA GLU A 75 -3.32 -11.51 10.70
C GLU A 75 -1.95 -11.29 10.05
N PHE A 76 -1.90 -11.22 8.72
CA PHE A 76 -0.67 -10.88 8.00
C PHE A 76 -0.20 -9.45 8.30
N MET A 77 -1.12 -8.47 8.22
CA MET A 77 -0.79 -7.06 8.46
C MET A 77 -0.22 -6.86 9.88
N LEU A 78 -0.83 -7.52 10.87
CA LEU A 78 -0.33 -7.53 12.25
C LEU A 78 1.09 -8.09 12.33
N GLY A 79 1.29 -9.31 11.84
CA GLY A 79 2.56 -10.02 11.96
C GLY A 79 3.71 -9.30 11.23
N TYR A 80 3.47 -8.80 10.02
CA TYR A 80 4.50 -8.13 9.24
C TYR A 80 4.90 -6.78 9.84
N ALA A 81 3.93 -5.96 10.27
CA ALA A 81 4.23 -4.69 10.92
C ALA A 81 4.93 -4.91 12.28
N GLN A 82 4.54 -5.91 13.06
CA GLN A 82 5.26 -6.29 14.28
C GLN A 82 6.70 -6.70 13.98
N ASN A 83 6.94 -7.49 12.93
CA ASN A 83 8.28 -7.89 12.53
C ASN A 83 9.16 -6.68 12.18
N LEU A 84 8.65 -5.72 11.41
CA LEU A 84 9.38 -4.49 11.06
C LEU A 84 9.78 -3.68 12.30
N LEU A 85 8.87 -3.55 13.27
CA LEU A 85 9.11 -2.81 14.52
C LEU A 85 10.07 -3.54 15.47
N GLN A 86 9.97 -4.87 15.57
CA GLN A 86 10.81 -5.69 16.45
C GLN A 86 12.23 -5.82 15.92
N THR A 87 12.40 -5.93 14.60
CA THR A 87 13.71 -5.99 13.93
C THR A 87 14.35 -4.61 13.76
N GLN A 88 13.72 -3.54 14.27
CA GLN A 88 14.21 -2.16 14.20
C GLN A 88 14.42 -1.66 12.76
N LYS A 89 13.69 -2.24 11.80
CA LYS A 89 13.67 -1.76 10.40
C LYS A 89 12.91 -0.45 10.24
N ALA A 90 12.05 -0.11 11.21
CA ALA A 90 11.34 1.16 11.31
C ALA A 90 10.86 1.40 12.75
N GLU A 91 10.55 2.66 13.07
CA GLU A 91 9.92 3.04 14.35
C GLU A 91 8.39 3.11 14.24
N HIS A 92 7.93 3.38 13.01
CA HIS A 92 6.53 3.49 12.65
C HIS A 92 6.28 2.65 11.39
N VAL A 93 5.08 2.09 11.28
CA VAL A 93 4.64 1.40 10.05
C VAL A 93 3.33 2.00 9.61
N LEU A 94 3.28 2.54 8.39
CA LEU A 94 2.03 2.91 7.73
C LEU A 94 1.50 1.67 7.01
N CYS A 95 0.45 1.10 7.58
CA CYS A 95 -0.25 -0.05 7.03
C CYS A 95 -1.40 0.41 6.14
N GLY A 96 -1.62 -0.27 5.01
CA GLY A 96 -2.68 0.10 4.07
C GLY A 96 -3.34 -1.06 3.34
N TRP A 97 -4.66 -0.94 3.15
CA TRP A 97 -5.40 -1.67 2.14
C TRP A 97 -5.92 -0.70 1.09
N THR A 98 -5.42 -0.78 -0.14
CA THR A 98 -5.68 0.20 -1.21
C THR A 98 -6.18 -0.47 -2.48
N GLU A 99 -7.49 -0.59 -2.60
CA GLU A 99 -8.18 -1.26 -3.69
C GLU A 99 -8.70 -0.26 -4.74
N LEU A 100 -8.51 -0.59 -6.02
CA LEU A 100 -9.10 0.12 -7.15
C LEU A 100 -9.35 -0.88 -8.29
N LEU A 101 -10.62 -1.00 -8.68
CA LEU A 101 -11.04 -1.72 -9.89
C LEU A 101 -12.37 -1.18 -10.40
N GLY A 102 -12.37 -0.57 -11.58
CA GLY A 102 -13.51 0.15 -12.14
C GLY A 102 -14.00 1.25 -11.20
N GLU A 103 -15.28 1.21 -10.85
CA GLU A 103 -15.89 2.17 -9.91
C GLU A 103 -15.68 1.79 -8.43
N GLN A 104 -15.10 0.61 -8.15
CA GLN A 104 -14.85 0.16 -6.79
C GLN A 104 -13.49 0.69 -6.31
N TYR A 105 -13.51 1.53 -5.28
CA TYR A 105 -12.30 2.01 -4.62
C TYR A 105 -12.42 1.88 -3.12
N LYS A 106 -11.33 1.50 -2.45
CA LYS A 106 -11.22 1.50 -0.99
C LYS A 106 -9.81 1.89 -0.57
N ALA A 107 -9.71 2.86 0.33
CA ALA A 107 -8.46 3.20 0.99
C ALA A 107 -8.67 3.10 2.51
N PHE A 108 -8.05 2.08 3.11
CA PHE A 108 -7.97 1.93 4.56
C PHE A 108 -6.51 2.05 4.97
N LEU A 109 -6.21 3.00 5.86
CA LEU A 109 -4.85 3.29 6.32
C LEU A 109 -4.82 3.41 7.83
N TYR A 110 -3.78 2.89 8.46
CA TYR A 110 -3.53 3.08 9.88
C TYR A 110 -2.03 3.06 10.16
N VAL A 111 -1.61 3.74 11.24
CA VAL A 111 -0.20 3.80 11.65
C VAL A 111 -0.01 2.99 12.92
N VAL A 112 1.06 2.21 12.95
CA VAL A 112 1.48 1.42 14.10
C VAL A 112 2.82 1.95 14.61
N SER A 113 2.95 2.05 15.92
CA SER A 113 4.21 2.32 16.62
C SER A 113 4.19 1.64 17.99
N LYS A 114 5.35 1.57 18.65
CA LYS A 114 5.46 1.02 20.02
C LYS A 114 4.64 1.79 21.05
N ASN A 115 4.40 3.08 20.82
CA ASN A 115 3.70 3.99 21.72
C ASN A 115 2.32 4.42 21.16
N GLY A 116 1.68 3.57 20.36
CA GLY A 116 0.37 3.86 19.78
C GLY A 116 -0.76 3.97 20.81
N ASN A 117 -1.78 4.76 20.50
CA ASN A 117 -2.92 4.99 21.41
C ASN A 117 -3.85 3.77 21.55
N LEU A 118 -3.82 2.86 20.58
CA LEU A 118 -4.62 1.64 20.55
C LEU A 118 -3.67 0.43 20.46
N PRO A 119 -3.95 -0.66 21.21
CA PRO A 119 -3.20 -1.91 21.05
C PRO A 119 -3.27 -2.41 19.61
N HIS A 120 -2.13 -2.74 19.02
CA HIS A 120 -2.08 -3.34 17.69
C HIS A 120 -2.36 -4.84 17.79
N ASN A 121 -3.65 -5.20 17.69
CA ASN A 121 -4.17 -6.58 17.73
C ASN A 121 -5.23 -6.79 16.64
N ILE A 122 -5.64 -8.04 16.43
CA ILE A 122 -6.55 -8.43 15.36
C ILE A 122 -7.92 -7.78 15.51
N GLU A 123 -8.43 -7.69 16.74
CA GLU A 123 -9.74 -7.13 17.05
C GLU A 123 -9.81 -5.65 16.64
N ASN A 124 -8.82 -4.85 17.03
CA ASN A 124 -8.77 -3.43 16.72
C ASN A 124 -8.55 -3.19 15.21
N ILE A 125 -7.70 -3.97 14.56
CA ILE A 125 -7.49 -3.85 13.10
C ILE A 125 -8.80 -4.16 12.35
N LYS A 126 -9.51 -5.23 12.72
CA LYS A 126 -10.79 -5.59 12.12
C LYS A 126 -11.85 -4.51 12.35
N ALA A 127 -11.94 -3.97 13.57
CA ALA A 127 -12.87 -2.89 13.90
C ALA A 127 -12.57 -1.61 13.07
N LEU A 128 -11.30 -1.24 12.94
CA LEU A 128 -10.88 -0.07 12.16
C LEU A 128 -11.17 -0.25 10.66
N TYR A 129 -11.03 -1.45 10.11
CA TYR A 129 -11.27 -1.74 8.68
C TYR A 129 -12.75 -1.71 8.27
N GLN A 130 -13.65 -1.91 9.24
CA GLN A 130 -15.10 -1.94 9.07
C GLN A 130 -15.77 -0.56 9.21
N ASN A 131 -15.06 0.42 9.80
CA ASN A 131 -15.48 1.82 9.85
C ASN A 131 -15.23 2.54 8.52
#